data_AF-A0A2G4J8I2-F1
#
_entry.id   AF-A0A2G4J8I2-F1
#
_cell.length_a   1.000
_cell.length_b   1.000
_cell.length_c   1.000
_cell.angle_alpha   90.00
_cell.angle_beta   90.00
_cell.angle_gamma   90.00
#
_symmetry.space_group_name_H-M   'P 1'
#
loop_
_entity.id
_entity.type
_entity.pdbx_description
1 polymer ?
#
loop_
_entity_poly.entity_id
_entity_poly.type
_entity_poly.pdbx_seq_one_letter_code
_entity_poly.pdbx_strand_id
1 'polypeptide(L)'
;MNLNVNAANEQSLLKKTCHVLTILGNTLTLIGGLGVLLGIFGAFDMEIFSLGLSSGVRIIGTVAIAGCLLSAIGYGISDYTNK
;
A
#
# COMPACT_ATOMS: atom_id res chain seq x y z
N MET A 1 29.94 12.33 -20.59
CA MET A 1 30.13 11.33 -19.51
C MET A 1 29.23 11.57 -18.28
N ASN A 2 28.77 12.80 -17.99
CA ASN A 2 27.89 13.12 -16.84
C ASN A 2 26.40 12.71 -16.96
N LEU A 3 25.92 12.32 -18.15
CA LEU A 3 24.51 11.90 -18.32
C LEU A 3 24.24 10.47 -17.81
N ASN A 4 25.23 9.58 -17.88
CA ASN A 4 25.09 8.17 -17.50
C ASN A 4 25.05 7.95 -15.97
N VAL A 5 25.80 8.76 -15.22
CA VAL A 5 25.85 8.67 -13.75
C VAL A 5 24.56 9.11 -13.08
N ASN A 6 23.82 10.07 -13.65
CA ASN A 6 22.53 10.50 -13.09
C ASN A 6 21.44 9.43 -13.30
N ALA A 7 21.39 8.84 -14.51
CA ALA A 7 20.47 7.73 -14.81
C ALA A 7 20.73 6.48 -13.95
N ALA A 8 22.00 6.13 -13.70
CA ALA A 8 22.36 5.00 -12.83
C ALA A 8 21.96 5.23 -11.36
N ASN A 9 22.06 6.47 -10.87
CA ASN A 9 21.61 6.84 -9.52
C ASN A 9 20.09 6.77 -9.40
N GLU A 10 19.35 7.31 -10.38
CA GLU A 10 17.88 7.23 -10.44
C GLU A 10 17.38 5.78 -10.45
N GLN A 11 18.02 4.90 -11.22
CA GLN A 11 17.68 3.47 -11.28
C GLN A 11 17.91 2.76 -9.93
N SER A 12 19.02 3.06 -9.25
CA SER A 12 19.31 2.48 -7.92
C SER A 12 18.33 2.97 -6.85
N LEU A 13 17.92 4.23 -6.96
CA LEU A 13 16.99 4.88 -6.04
C LEU A 13 15.55 4.41 -6.30
N LEU A 14 15.18 4.19 -7.56
CA LEU A 14 13.93 3.55 -7.97
C LEU A 14 13.84 2.10 -7.50
N LYS A 15 14.91 1.31 -7.64
CA LYS A 15 14.90 -0.09 -7.17
C LYS A 15 14.68 -0.19 -5.66
N LYS A 16 15.36 0.67 -4.88
CA LYS A 16 15.13 0.78 -3.43
C LYS A 16 13.72 1.29 -3.11
N THR A 17 13.26 2.32 -3.82
CA THR A 17 11.94 2.93 -3.60
C THR A 17 10.82 1.95 -3.95
N CYS A 18 10.94 1.17 -5.03
CA CYS A 18 9.96 0.13 -5.41
C CYS A 18 9.91 -0.99 -4.38
N HIS A 19 11.05 -1.41 -3.84
CA HIS A 19 11.06 -2.43 -2.78
C HIS A 19 10.38 -1.91 -1.51
N VAL A 20 10.64 -0.65 -1.14
CA VAL A 20 9.97 0.03 -0.02
C VAL A 20 8.46 0.19 -0.27
N LEU A 21 8.03 0.58 -1.48
CA LEU A 21 6.62 0.68 -1.87
C LEU A 21 5.91 -0.68 -1.82
N THR A 22 6.59 -1.74 -2.25
CA THR A 22 6.03 -3.10 -2.23
C THR A 22 5.83 -3.58 -0.80
N ILE A 23 6.82 -3.37 0.07
CA ILE A 23 6.73 -3.72 1.49
C ILE A 23 5.64 -2.88 2.18
N LEU A 24 5.60 -1.57 1.95
CA LEU A 24 4.57 -0.69 2.50
C LEU A 24 3.17 -1.05 2.00
N GLY A 25 3.01 -1.32 0.71
CA GLY A 25 1.74 -1.75 0.13
C GLY A 25 1.27 -3.07 0.74
N ASN A 26 2.18 -4.03 0.93
CA ASN A 26 1.86 -5.31 1.54
C ASN A 26 1.48 -5.17 3.03
N THR A 27 2.18 -4.33 3.80
CA THR A 27 1.82 -4.10 5.21
C THR A 27 0.49 -3.35 5.36
N LEU A 28 0.23 -2.33 4.53
CA LEU A 28 -1.06 -1.64 4.51
C LEU A 28 -2.21 -2.58 4.10
N THR A 29 -1.96 -3.46 3.13
CA THR A 29 -2.94 -4.49 2.72
C THR A 29 -3.23 -5.45 3.87
N LEU A 30 -2.19 -5.91 4.57
CA LEU A 30 -2.34 -6.82 5.71
C LEU A 30 -3.12 -6.15 6.83
N ILE A 31 -2.76 -4.93 7.22
CA ILE A 31 -3.42 -4.15 8.28
C ILE A 31 -4.87 -3.83 7.90
N GLY A 32 -5.12 -3.41 6.66
CA GLY A 32 -6.47 -3.15 6.15
C GLY A 32 -7.33 -4.41 6.11
N GLY A 33 -6.78 -5.53 5.64
CA GLY A 33 -7.48 -6.82 5.62
C GLY A 33 -7.78 -7.37 7.02
N LEU A 34 -6.82 -7.27 7.94
CA LEU A 34 -7.03 -7.58 9.36
C LEU A 34 -8.07 -6.65 9.98
N GLY A 35 -8.02 -5.35 9.72
CA GLY A 35 -9.01 -4.39 10.21
C GLY A 35 -10.43 -4.68 9.73
N VAL A 36 -10.60 -5.10 8.47
CA VAL A 36 -11.90 -5.56 7.95
C VAL A 36 -12.33 -6.87 8.61
N LEU A 37 -11.43 -7.85 8.77
CA LEU A 37 -11.74 -9.12 9.42
C LEU A 37 -12.17 -8.95 10.89
N LEU A 38 -11.45 -8.12 11.65
CA LEU A 38 -11.81 -7.79 13.04
C LEU A 38 -13.13 -7.02 13.11
N GLY A 39 -13.40 -6.17 12.12
CA GLY A 39 -14.69 -5.49 11.95
C GLY A 39 -15.85 -6.44 11.68
N ILE A 40 -15.65 -7.47 10.84
CA ILE A 40 -16.66 -8.50 10.56
C ILE A 40 -16.90 -9.40 11.78
N PHE A 41 -15.85 -9.72 12.54
CA PHE A 41 -15.95 -10.53 13.76
C PHE A 41 -16.64 -9.81 14.93
N GLY A 42 -17.00 -8.53 14.79
CA GLY A 42 -17.63 -7.75 15.84
C GLY A 42 -16.71 -7.48 17.04
N ALA A 43 -15.40 -7.70 16.91
CA ALA A 43 -14.41 -7.46 17.96
C ALA A 43 -14.08 -5.96 18.12
N PHE A 44 -14.39 -5.15 17.10
CA PHE A 44 -14.36 -3.70 17.16
C PHE A 44 -15.77 -3.15 17.08
N ASP A 45 -16.15 -2.39 18.10
CA ASP A 45 -17.40 -1.66 18.16
C ASP A 45 -17.37 -0.53 17.10
N MET A 46 -17.94 -0.80 15.94
CA MET A 46 -18.04 0.12 14.80
C MET A 46 -18.91 1.35 15.12
N GLU A 47 -19.50 1.41 16.31
CA GLU A 47 -20.41 2.46 16.77
C GLU A 47 -19.65 3.75 17.13
N ILE A 48 -18.39 3.67 17.60
CA ILE A 48 -17.52 4.86 17.80
C ILE A 48 -17.28 5.58 16.46
N PHE A 49 -17.30 4.85 15.34
CA PHE A 49 -17.16 5.41 14.00
C PHE A 49 -18.50 5.89 13.41
N SER A 50 -19.64 5.51 14.01
CA SER A 50 -20.97 5.87 13.53
C SER A 50 -21.36 7.32 13.85
N LEU A 51 -20.52 8.10 14.55
CA LEU A 51 -20.75 9.51 14.90
C LEU A 51 -20.61 10.51 13.73
N GLY A 52 -20.80 10.08 12.47
CA GLY A 52 -21.04 11.03 11.38
C GLY A 52 -20.54 10.66 9.98
N LEU A 53 -19.78 9.58 9.82
CA LEU A 53 -19.31 9.14 8.50
C LEU A 53 -19.62 7.67 8.30
N SER A 54 -20.52 7.41 7.36
CA SER A 54 -21.04 6.10 6.97
C SER A 54 -20.02 4.97 7.16
N SER A 55 -20.32 4.04 8.08
CA SER A 55 -19.61 2.79 8.45
C SER A 55 -18.08 2.79 8.40
N GLY A 56 -17.40 2.69 9.56
CA GLY A 56 -15.92 2.63 9.68
C GLY A 56 -15.24 1.59 8.80
N VAL A 57 -15.96 0.52 8.44
CA VAL A 57 -15.55 -0.47 7.44
C VAL A 57 -15.16 0.15 6.08
N ARG A 58 -15.78 1.25 5.64
CA ARG A 58 -15.48 1.86 4.34
C ARG A 58 -14.11 2.53 4.33
N ILE A 59 -13.72 3.19 5.43
CA ILE A 59 -12.39 3.80 5.53
C ILE A 59 -11.32 2.70 5.54
N ILE A 60 -11.50 1.68 6.37
CA ILE A 60 -10.56 0.54 6.43
C ILE A 60 -10.49 -0.17 5.07
N GLY A 61 -11.63 -0.35 4.40
CA GLY A 61 -11.70 -0.90 3.04
C GLY A 61 -10.92 -0.07 2.02
N THR A 62 -11.04 1.26 2.05
CA THR A 62 -10.26 2.12 1.14
C THR A 62 -8.75 2.06 1.40
N VAL A 63 -8.33 1.91 2.67
CA VAL A 63 -6.92 1.71 3.03
C VAL A 63 -6.41 0.37 2.50
N ALA A 64 -7.20 -0.71 2.62
CA ALA A 64 -6.84 -2.02 2.08
C ALA A 64 -6.70 -1.99 0.55
N ILE A 65 -7.64 -1.35 -0.16
CA ILE A 65 -7.60 -1.20 -1.63
C ILE A 65 -6.39 -0.36 -2.04
N ALA A 66 -6.11 0.75 -1.35
CA ALA A 66 -4.94 1.57 -1.61
C ALA A 66 -3.63 0.79 -1.38
N GLY A 67 -3.56 -0.04 -0.35
CA GLY A 67 -2.43 -0.93 -0.09
C GLY A 67 -2.18 -1.92 -1.24
N CYS A 68 -3.25 -2.56 -1.74
CA CYS A 68 -3.16 -3.50 -2.87
C CYS A 68 -2.66 -2.80 -4.14
N LEU A 69 -3.21 -1.61 -4.45
CA LEU A 69 -2.80 -0.83 -5.62
C LEU A 69 -1.33 -0.36 -5.51
N LEU A 70 -0.91 0.10 -4.32
CA LEU A 70 0.46 0.53 -4.09
C LEU A 70 1.46 -0.62 -4.23
N SER A 71 1.09 -1.82 -3.76
CA SER A 71 1.87 -3.04 -3.94
C SER A 71 1.98 -3.44 -5.42
N ALA A 72 0.86 -3.40 -6.16
CA ALA A 72 0.84 -3.71 -7.59
C ALA A 72 1.70 -2.73 -8.41
N ILE A 73 1.70 -1.45 -8.07
CA ILE A 73 2.58 -0.44 -8.70
C ILE A 73 4.05 -0.74 -8.38
N GLY A 74 4.38 -1.08 -7.13
CA GLY A 74 5.73 -1.47 -6.72
C GLY A 74 6.28 -2.67 -7.51
N TYR A 75 5.47 -3.71 -7.67
CA TYR A 75 5.81 -4.87 -8.50
C TYR A 75 5.91 -4.52 -9.99
N GLY A 76 4.96 -3.74 -10.52
CA GLY A 76 4.95 -3.33 -11.93
C GLY A 76 6.17 -2.53 -12.33
N ILE A 77 6.59 -1.56 -11.52
CA ILE A 77 7.82 -0.78 -11.79
C ILE A 77 9.07 -1.68 -11.65
N SER A 78 9.09 -2.57 -10.65
CA SER A 78 10.19 -3.52 -10.48
C SER A 78 10.35 -4.47 -11.68
N ASP A 79 9.26 -4.95 -12.27
CA ASP A 79 9.27 -5.80 -13.47
C ASP A 79 9.73 -5.03 -14.71
N TYR A 80 9.23 -3.80 -14.90
CA TYR A 80 9.65 -2.92 -16.01
C TYR A 80 11.14 -2.55 -15.97
N THR A 81 11.72 -2.39 -14.78
CA THR A 81 13.16 -2.09 -14.60
C THR A 81 14.04 -3.34 -14.74
N ASN A 82 13.50 -4.54 -14.52
CA ASN A 82 14.27 -5.78 -14.64
C ASN A 82 14.37 -6.31 -16.08
N LYS A 83 13.65 -5.67 -17.01
CA LYS A 83 13.55 -6.07 -18.42
C LYS A 83 14.46 -5.27 -19.33
#